data_AF-K2AIY0-F1
#
_entry.id   AF-K2AIY0-F1
#
_cell.length_a   1.000
_cell.length_b   1.000
_cell.length_c   1.000
_cell.angle_alpha   90.00
_cell.angle_beta   90.00
_cell.angle_gamma   90.00
#
_symmetry.space_group_name_H-M   'P 1'
#
loop_
_entity.id
_entity.type
_entity.pdbx_description
1 polymer ?
#
loop_
_entity_poly.entity_id
_entity_poly.type
_entity_poly.pdbx_seq_one_letter_code
_entity_poly.pdbx_strand_id
1 'polypeptide(L)'
;MGFYSYLEMPKIDPHAYDFVKNPDKFDGKEVVVVYADVKTASEYEAVIDSDEVEIALNGNFVTDVFSPGENISVRGIFQSPNIIFVEEYHIHLFRSLKYYLSVPVIIFLIFLLSRQFRFDLKKIQFIEKEKFHSIK
;
A
#
# COMPACT_ATOMS: atom_id res chain seq x y z
N MET A 1 -7.68 21.57 32.92
CA MET A 1 -8.23 21.00 31.67
C MET A 1 -7.48 21.67 30.53
N GLY A 2 -6.40 21.04 30.06
CA GLY A 2 -5.49 21.63 29.08
C GLY A 2 -5.77 21.06 27.70
N PHE A 3 -6.10 21.93 26.75
CA PHE A 3 -6.11 21.59 25.32
C PHE A 3 -4.66 21.46 24.85
N TYR A 4 -4.26 20.27 24.42
CA TYR A 4 -2.94 20.05 23.83
C TYR A 4 -2.99 20.32 22.33
N SER A 5 -2.17 21.28 21.90
CA SER A 5 -2.01 21.72 20.52
C SER A 5 -1.21 20.68 19.71
N TYR A 6 -1.88 20.14 18.70
CA TYR A 6 -1.43 19.27 17.62
C TYR A 6 -0.45 19.99 16.68
N LEU A 7 0.83 20.13 17.06
CA LEU A 7 1.87 20.64 16.14
C LEU A 7 3.17 19.82 16.23
N GLU A 8 3.43 19.09 15.15
CA GLU A 8 4.72 19.04 14.42
C GLU A 8 5.88 18.19 14.97
N MET A 9 5.68 16.87 14.94
CA MET A 9 6.62 16.01 14.20
C MET A 9 5.79 15.17 13.24
N PRO A 10 6.26 14.82 12.03
CA PRO A 10 5.57 13.77 11.29
C PRO A 10 5.49 12.57 12.23
N LYS A 11 4.28 12.02 12.42
CA LYS A 11 4.15 10.64 12.91
C LYS A 11 4.81 9.78 11.85
N ILE A 12 6.13 9.65 11.94
CA ILE A 12 6.87 8.63 11.23
C ILE A 12 6.58 7.40 12.05
N ASP A 13 5.63 6.62 11.57
CA ASP A 13 5.39 5.30 12.15
C ASP A 13 6.72 4.54 12.06
N PRO A 14 7.26 4.05 13.19
CA PRO A 14 8.53 3.35 13.19
C PRO A 14 8.46 2.14 12.27
N HIS A 15 9.57 1.80 11.63
CA HIS A 15 9.63 0.65 10.72
C HIS A 15 9.51 -0.65 11.49
N ALA A 16 9.04 -1.71 10.83
CA ALA A 16 8.92 -3.05 11.43
C ALA A 16 10.21 -3.52 12.09
N TYR A 17 11.31 -3.26 11.40
CA TYR A 17 12.64 -3.52 11.85
C TYR A 17 13.01 -2.83 13.19
N ASP A 18 12.49 -1.63 13.47
CA ASP A 18 12.88 -0.84 14.64
C ASP A 18 12.42 -1.45 15.96
N PHE A 19 11.20 -2.00 15.98
CA PHE A 19 10.65 -2.67 17.17
C PHE A 19 11.24 -4.05 17.39
N VAL A 20 11.52 -4.80 16.31
CA VAL A 20 12.20 -6.09 16.41
C VAL A 20 13.63 -5.95 16.95
N LYS A 21 14.35 -4.89 16.54
CA LYS A 21 15.73 -4.65 16.99
C LYS A 21 15.82 -4.06 18.40
N ASN A 22 14.78 -3.37 18.87
CA ASN A 22 14.77 -2.69 20.18
C ASN A 22 13.52 -3.06 20.99
N PRO A 23 13.26 -4.36 21.27
CA PRO A 23 11.99 -4.80 21.84
C PRO A 23 11.67 -4.12 23.17
N ASP A 24 12.67 -3.92 24.05
CA ASP A 24 12.49 -3.25 25.35
C ASP A 24 11.94 -1.83 25.25
N LYS A 25 12.17 -1.14 24.12
CA LYS A 25 11.68 0.23 23.91
C LYS A 25 10.21 0.25 23.47
N PHE A 26 9.74 -0.82 22.83
CA PHE A 26 8.43 -0.89 22.20
C PHE A 26 7.47 -1.86 22.89
N ASP A 27 7.95 -2.68 23.82
CA ASP A 27 7.12 -3.60 24.59
C ASP A 27 5.97 -2.87 25.31
N GLY A 28 4.76 -3.39 25.12
CA GLY A 28 3.51 -2.81 25.63
C GLY A 28 3.08 -1.51 24.96
N LYS A 29 3.73 -1.08 23.86
CA LYS A 29 3.35 0.14 23.12
C LYS A 29 2.53 -0.20 21.89
N GLU A 30 1.69 0.75 21.54
CA GLU A 30 0.98 0.74 20.27
C GLU A 30 1.97 0.94 19.12
N VAL A 31 1.86 0.05 18.12
CA VAL A 31 2.64 0.08 16.89
C VAL A 31 1.70 -0.08 15.70
N VAL A 32 2.16 0.43 14.55
CA VAL A 32 1.48 0.28 13.27
C VAL A 32 2.49 -0.34 12.30
N VAL A 33 2.08 -1.42 11.65
CA VAL A 33 2.80 -2.02 10.53
C VAL A 33 2.00 -1.73 9.27
N VAL A 34 2.63 -1.15 8.26
CA VAL A 34 1.97 -0.75 7.01
C VAL A 34 2.49 -1.61 5.86
N TYR A 35 1.58 -2.02 4.97
CA TYR A 35 1.86 -2.78 3.76
C TYR A 35 2.71 -4.06 3.96
N ALA A 36 2.44 -4.83 5.01
CA ALA A 36 3.11 -6.11 5.25
C ALA A 36 2.44 -7.26 4.48
N ASP A 37 3.24 -8.23 4.07
CA ASP A 37 2.76 -9.40 3.35
C ASP A 37 2.50 -10.56 4.32
N VAL A 38 1.31 -11.16 4.22
CA VAL A 38 0.97 -12.36 5.02
C VAL A 38 1.73 -13.56 4.46
N LYS A 39 2.62 -14.15 5.27
CA LYS A 39 3.37 -15.37 4.92
C LYS A 39 2.57 -16.63 5.24
N THR A 40 2.07 -16.70 6.46
CA THR A 40 1.28 -17.83 6.96
C THR A 40 0.10 -17.31 7.76
N ALA A 41 -1.00 -18.03 7.71
CA ALA A 41 -2.19 -17.76 8.49
C ALA A 41 -2.74 -19.09 9.02
N SER A 42 -3.07 -19.11 10.31
CA SER A 42 -3.67 -20.23 11.03
C SER A 42 -4.89 -19.76 11.82
N GLU A 43 -5.50 -20.65 12.60
CA GLU A 43 -6.77 -20.35 13.27
C GLU A 43 -6.65 -19.25 14.36
N TYR A 44 -5.45 -19.03 14.90
CA TYR A 44 -5.24 -18.09 16.02
C TYR A 44 -4.04 -17.18 15.83
N GLU A 45 -3.25 -17.42 14.78
CA GLU A 45 -1.97 -16.75 14.56
C GLU A 45 -1.75 -16.54 13.07
N ALA A 46 -1.21 -15.38 12.71
CA ALA A 46 -0.70 -15.10 11.39
C ALA A 46 0.74 -14.60 11.49
N VAL A 47 1.58 -14.90 10.50
CA VAL A 47 2.93 -14.35 10.41
C VAL A 47 2.99 -13.43 9.21
N ILE A 48 3.43 -12.20 9.45
CA ILE A 48 3.65 -11.20 8.42
C ILE A 48 5.13 -10.98 8.20
N ASP A 49 5.48 -10.61 6.97
CA ASP A 49 6.79 -10.12 6.59
C ASP A 49 6.71 -8.61 6.31
N SER A 50 7.54 -7.84 6.98
CA SER A 50 7.63 -6.39 6.80
C SER A 50 9.08 -5.96 7.04
N ASP A 51 9.65 -5.19 6.12
CA ASP A 51 11.04 -4.70 6.21
C ASP A 51 12.07 -5.81 6.52
N GLU A 52 11.92 -7.00 5.91
CA GLU A 52 12.78 -8.18 6.08
C GLU A 52 12.75 -8.82 7.48
N VAL A 53 11.74 -8.48 8.30
CA VAL A 53 11.50 -9.11 9.60
C VAL A 53 10.16 -9.81 9.66
N GLU A 54 10.14 -10.96 10.31
CA GLU A 54 8.93 -11.72 10.56
C GLU A 54 8.33 -11.34 11.91
N ILE A 55 7.04 -11.03 11.90
CA ILE A 55 6.28 -10.64 13.08
C ILE A 55 5.05 -11.54 13.18
N ALA A 56 4.84 -12.11 14.37
CA ALA A 56 3.64 -12.87 14.68
C ALA A 56 2.51 -11.91 15.06
N LEU A 57 1.35 -12.10 14.48
CA LEU A 57 0.11 -11.45 14.83
C LEU A 57 -0.69 -12.39 15.72
N ASN A 58 -1.17 -11.88 16.85
CA ASN A 58 -2.05 -12.59 17.76
C ASN A 58 -3.24 -11.69 18.11
N GLY A 59 -4.40 -12.25 18.40
CA GLY A 59 -5.59 -11.47 18.77
C GLY A 59 -6.88 -12.02 18.19
N ASN A 60 -7.96 -11.30 18.44
CA ASN A 60 -9.29 -11.66 17.94
C ASN A 60 -9.49 -11.18 16.50
N PHE A 61 -8.69 -11.69 15.57
CA PHE A 61 -9.02 -11.60 14.14
C PHE A 61 -9.64 -12.94 13.71
N VAL A 62 -10.75 -12.87 12.98
CA VAL A 62 -11.42 -14.06 12.43
C VAL A 62 -10.52 -14.62 11.33
N THR A 63 -10.31 -15.93 11.32
CA THR A 63 -9.36 -16.66 10.46
C THR A 63 -9.63 -16.54 8.98
N ASP A 64 -10.88 -16.25 8.62
CA ASP A 64 -11.33 -16.09 7.24
C ASP A 64 -10.88 -14.74 6.64
N VAL A 65 -10.18 -13.93 7.43
CA VAL A 65 -9.79 -12.57 7.08
C VAL A 65 -8.45 -12.52 6.36
N PHE A 66 -7.47 -13.37 6.71
CA PHE A 66 -6.13 -13.30 6.14
C PHE A 66 -5.79 -14.53 5.31
N SER A 67 -5.39 -14.30 4.07
CA SER A 67 -4.84 -15.31 3.18
C SER A 67 -3.36 -15.07 2.91
N PRO A 68 -2.53 -16.13 2.81
CA PRO A 68 -1.14 -15.99 2.37
C PRO A 68 -1.03 -15.23 1.05
N GLY A 69 -0.10 -14.27 0.99
CA GLY A 69 0.10 -13.39 -0.17
C GLY A 69 -0.78 -12.14 -0.19
N GLU A 70 -1.69 -11.97 0.78
CA GLU A 70 -2.37 -10.70 0.97
C GLU A 70 -1.45 -9.65 1.58
N ASN A 71 -1.65 -8.41 1.16
CA ASN A 71 -0.94 -7.27 1.72
C ASN A 71 -1.87 -6.55 2.70
N ILE A 72 -1.42 -6.39 3.94
CA ILE A 72 -2.23 -5.87 5.04
C ILE A 72 -1.54 -4.71 5.76
N SER A 73 -2.31 -3.97 6.54
CA SER A 73 -1.78 -3.01 7.51
C SER A 73 -2.46 -3.25 8.83
N VAL A 74 -1.68 -3.22 9.90
CA VAL A 74 -2.08 -3.70 11.22
C VAL A 74 -1.70 -2.66 12.24
N ARG A 75 -2.61 -2.42 13.18
CA ARG A 75 -2.39 -1.59 14.36
C ARG A 75 -2.68 -2.44 15.59
N GLY A 76 -1.79 -2.38 16.57
CA GLY A 76 -1.92 -3.18 17.77
C GLY A 76 -0.83 -2.91 18.78
N ILE A 77 -0.78 -3.72 19.82
CA ILE A 77 0.20 -3.61 20.90
C ILE A 77 1.36 -4.57 20.65
N PHE A 78 2.58 -4.04 20.57
CA PHE A 78 3.78 -4.87 20.46
C PHE A 78 4.07 -5.56 21.79
N GLN A 79 4.33 -6.85 21.73
CA GLN A 79 4.78 -7.69 22.83
C GLN A 79 6.07 -8.41 22.44
N SER A 80 7.07 -8.30 23.31
CA SER A 80 8.32 -9.02 23.12
C SER A 80 8.14 -10.54 23.34
N PRO A 81 8.73 -11.40 22.50
CA PRO A 81 9.49 -11.08 21.29
C PRO A 81 8.65 -11.15 20.01
N ASN A 82 8.59 -10.05 19.26
CA ASN A 82 8.04 -9.96 17.89
C ASN A 82 6.58 -10.41 17.72
N ILE A 83 5.74 -10.16 18.73
CA ILE A 83 4.31 -10.41 18.66
C ILE A 83 3.59 -9.07 18.61
N ILE A 84 2.56 -8.95 17.79
CA ILE A 84 1.64 -7.81 17.82
C ILE A 84 0.26 -8.34 18.18
N PHE A 85 -0.28 -7.85 19.31
CA PHE A 85 -1.68 -8.07 19.65
C PHE A 85 -2.54 -7.12 18.83
N VAL A 86 -3.23 -7.66 17.83
CA VAL A 86 -3.96 -6.89 16.82
C VAL A 86 -5.22 -6.28 17.41
N GLU A 87 -5.38 -4.97 17.24
CA GLU A 87 -6.59 -4.23 17.60
C GLU A 87 -7.40 -3.85 16.36
N GLU A 88 -6.71 -3.38 15.31
CA GLU A 88 -7.30 -2.97 14.05
C GLU A 88 -6.44 -3.48 12.88
N TYR A 89 -7.08 -3.84 11.77
CA TYR A 89 -6.39 -4.25 10.56
C TYR A 89 -7.11 -3.78 9.29
N HIS A 90 -6.38 -3.72 8.20
CA HIS A 90 -6.88 -3.38 6.87
C HIS A 90 -6.23 -4.26 5.81
N ILE A 91 -7.04 -4.82 4.90
CA ILE A 91 -6.55 -5.66 3.80
C ILE A 91 -6.58 -4.85 2.50
N HIS A 92 -5.44 -4.81 1.81
CA HIS A 92 -5.28 -4.10 0.55
C HIS A 92 -5.64 -4.98 -0.65
N LEU A 93 -6.92 -5.33 -0.80
CA LEU A 93 -7.45 -6.28 -1.80
C LEU A 93 -7.21 -5.90 -3.29
N PHE A 94 -6.92 -4.62 -3.61
CA PHE A 94 -7.05 -4.11 -4.99
C PHE A 94 -5.83 -3.37 -5.54
N ARG A 95 -4.60 -3.73 -5.15
CA ARG A 95 -3.40 -3.08 -5.70
C ARG A 95 -3.26 -3.27 -7.22
N SER A 96 -3.63 -4.44 -7.74
CA SER A 96 -3.55 -4.77 -9.18
C SER A 96 -4.70 -4.17 -10.01
N LEU A 97 -5.93 -4.16 -9.49
CA LEU A 97 -7.12 -3.75 -10.25
C LEU A 97 -7.10 -2.28 -10.70
N LYS A 98 -6.51 -1.39 -9.89
CA LYS A 98 -6.37 0.04 -10.23
C LYS A 98 -5.58 0.25 -11.54
N TYR A 99 -4.54 -0.53 -11.76
CA TYR A 99 -3.76 -0.47 -13.00
C TYR A 99 -4.61 -0.92 -14.20
N TYR A 100 -5.32 -2.04 -14.09
CA TYR A 100 -6.14 -2.55 -15.18
C TYR A 100 -7.31 -1.63 -15.57
N LEU A 101 -7.90 -0.90 -14.63
CA LEU A 101 -8.93 0.11 -14.93
C LEU A 101 -8.36 1.35 -15.64
N SER A 102 -7.11 1.71 -15.35
CA SER A 102 -6.46 2.88 -15.97
C SER A 102 -5.97 2.63 -17.41
N VAL A 103 -5.60 1.39 -17.74
CA VAL A 103 -5.05 1.00 -19.05
C VAL A 103 -6.03 1.31 -20.21
N PRO A 104 -7.32 0.94 -20.17
CA PRO A 104 -8.28 1.28 -21.22
C PRO A 104 -8.42 2.79 -21.44
N VAL A 105 -8.41 3.58 -20.36
CA VAL A 105 -8.51 5.05 -20.42
C VAL A 105 -7.28 5.64 -21.08
N ILE A 106 -6.08 5.15 -20.73
CA ILE A 106 -4.83 5.58 -21.35
C ILE A 106 -4.81 5.21 -22.84
N ILE A 107 -5.19 3.99 -23.19
CA ILE A 107 -5.28 3.55 -24.60
C ILE A 107 -6.28 4.42 -25.38
N PHE A 108 -7.43 4.73 -24.80
CA PHE A 108 -8.44 5.60 -25.42
C PHE A 108 -7.91 7.02 -25.65
N LEU A 109 -7.20 7.58 -24.67
CA LEU A 109 -6.56 8.90 -24.81
C LEU A 109 -5.48 8.89 -25.90
N ILE A 110 -4.62 7.87 -25.95
CA ILE A 110 -3.63 7.69 -27.02
C ILE A 110 -4.32 7.57 -28.39
N PHE A 111 -5.41 6.82 -28.47
CA PHE A 111 -6.21 6.70 -29.69
C PHE A 111 -6.79 8.06 -30.14
N LEU A 112 -7.40 8.83 -29.23
CA LEU A 112 -7.93 10.16 -29.54
C LEU A 112 -6.82 11.11 -30.00
N LEU A 113 -5.70 11.15 -29.28
CA LEU A 113 -4.56 12.01 -29.63
C LEU A 113 -3.96 11.61 -30.98
N SER A 114 -3.82 10.33 -31.28
CA SER A 114 -3.30 9.85 -32.57
C SER A 114 -4.26 10.09 -33.76
N ARG A 115 -5.56 10.29 -33.49
CA ARG A 115 -6.52 10.68 -34.53
C ARG A 115 -6.26 12.09 -35.03
N GLN A 116 -6.07 13.05 -34.11
CA GLN A 116 -5.93 14.48 -34.43
C GLN A 116 -4.47 14.93 -34.62
N PHE A 117 -3.52 14.27 -33.95
CA PHE A 117 -2.10 14.62 -33.96
C PHE A 117 -1.26 13.46 -34.50
N ARG A 118 -0.17 13.79 -35.20
CA ARG A 118 0.93 12.87 -35.51
C ARG A 118 2.07 13.14 -34.54
N PHE A 119 2.57 12.09 -33.91
CA PHE A 119 3.79 12.21 -33.11
C PHE A 119 5.02 12.19 -34.04
N ASP A 120 5.81 13.26 -34.02
CA ASP A 120 7.08 13.32 -34.73
C ASP A 120 8.20 12.84 -33.80
N LEU A 121 8.64 11.60 -34.00
CA LEU A 121 9.72 10.97 -33.24
C LEU A 121 11.04 11.75 -33.30
N LYS A 122 11.30 12.53 -34.37
CA LYS A 122 12.54 13.30 -34.51
C LYS A 122 12.54 14.57 -33.67
N LYS A 123 11.36 15.12 -33.42
CA LYS A 123 11.18 16.39 -32.69
C LYS A 123 10.56 16.22 -31.30
N ILE A 124 10.16 14.98 -30.95
CA ILE A 124 9.51 14.62 -29.69
C ILE A 124 8.30 15.54 -29.41
N GLN A 125 7.49 15.80 -30.45
CA GLN A 125 6.33 16.69 -30.35
C GLN A 125 5.16 16.16 -31.17
N PHE A 126 3.95 16.53 -30.75
CA PHE A 126 2.72 16.25 -31.48
C PHE A 126 2.46 17.38 -32.48
N ILE A 127 2.29 17.03 -33.76
CA ILE A 127 1.97 17.95 -34.85
C ILE A 127 0.53 17.68 -35.26
N GLU A 128 -0.32 18.71 -35.32
CA GLU A 128 -1.72 18.56 -35.75
C GLU A 128 -1.76 18.07 -37.21
N LYS A 129 -2.60 17.05 -37.50
CA LYS A 129 -2.82 16.64 -38.89
C LYS A 129 -3.62 17.74 -39.58
N GLU A 130 -3.02 18.39 -40.57
CA GLU A 130 -3.77 19.28 -41.47
C GLU A 130 -4.97 18.51 -42.03
N LYS A 131 -6.18 18.99 -41.73
CA LYS A 131 -7.40 18.48 -42.35
C LYS A 131 -7.31 18.82 -43.83
N PHE A 132 -6.86 17.87 -44.65
CA PHE A 132 -7.17 17.90 -46.08
C PHE A 132 -8.69 17.77 -46.22
N HIS A 133 -9.39 18.90 -46.20
CA HIS A 133 -10.68 19.01 -46.86
C HIS A 133 -10.43 18.76 -48.35
N SER A 134 -10.62 17.51 -48.76
CA SER A 134 -10.88 17.18 -50.16
C SER A 134 -12.16 17.91 -50.56
N ILE A 135 -12.01 19.10 -51.12
CA ILE A 135 -13.03 19.66 -51.99
C ILE A 135 -13.11 18.71 -53.19
N LYS A 136 -14.21 17.96 -53.25
CA LYS A 136 -14.73 17.36 -54.49
C LYS A 136 -16.21 17.65 -54.54
#